data_AF-A0A430Q4M9-F1
#
_entry.id   AF-A0A430Q4M9-F1
#
_cell.length_a   1.000
_cell.length_b   1.000
_cell.length_c   1.000
_cell.angle_alpha   90.00
_cell.angle_beta   90.00
_cell.angle_gamma   90.00
#
_symmetry.space_group_name_H-M   'P 1'
#
loop_
_entity.id
_entity.type
_entity.pdbx_description
1 polymer ?
#
loop_
_entity_poly.entity_id
_entity_poly.type
_entity_poly.pdbx_seq_one_letter_code
_entity_poly.pdbx_strand_id
1 'polypeptide(L)'
;MKGKQAKINREDEECRIALAPFIIAEQERLYLKQLRKNREYEQNLMGDVAGWKIGHWFDYPVYHNPRGLWCDPDVNEFYAHVADCDKDLRRKVRNRYS
;
A
#
# COMPACT_ATOMS: atom_id res chain seq x y z
N MET A 1 10.42 1.19 42.04
CA MET A 1 9.49 1.68 40.99
C MET A 1 9.75 1.11 39.58
N LYS A 2 10.96 0.65 39.22
CA LYS A 2 11.27 0.11 37.87
C LYS A 2 10.51 -1.17 37.47
N GLY A 3 10.19 -2.06 38.41
CA GLY A 3 9.48 -3.31 38.13
C GLY A 3 8.00 -3.15 37.73
N LYS A 4 7.30 -2.15 38.28
CA LYS A 4 5.91 -1.86 37.92
C LYS A 4 5.82 -1.32 36.49
N GLN A 5 6.71 -0.42 36.11
CA GLN A 5 6.76 0.12 34.75
C GLN A 5 7.07 -0.97 33.72
N ALA A 6 8.02 -1.86 34.02
CA ALA A 6 8.35 -2.98 33.13
C ALA A 6 7.17 -3.94 32.93
N LYS A 7 6.32 -4.13 33.95
CA LYS A 7 5.10 -4.93 33.83
C LYS A 7 4.07 -4.26 32.91
N ILE A 8 3.81 -2.98 33.11
CA ILE A 8 2.87 -2.20 32.28
C ILE A 8 3.32 -2.21 30.81
N ASN A 9 4.62 -2.00 30.55
CA ASN A 9 5.14 -2.03 29.17
C ASN A 9 4.93 -3.39 28.50
N ARG A 10 5.05 -4.51 29.23
CA ARG A 10 4.75 -5.84 28.68
C ARG A 10 3.27 -6.03 28.38
N GLU A 11 2.40 -5.58 29.28
CA GLU A 11 0.94 -5.61 29.05
C GLU A 11 0.59 -4.80 27.79
N ASP A 12 1.22 -3.65 27.58
CA ASP A 12 1.05 -2.83 26.36
C ASP A 12 1.57 -3.54 25.09
N GLU A 13 2.71 -4.22 25.18
CA GLU A 13 3.28 -5.00 24.06
C GLU A 13 2.39 -6.19 23.70
N GLU A 14 1.91 -6.94 24.69
CA GLU A 14 0.97 -8.05 24.51
C GLU A 14 -0.34 -7.57 23.87
N CYS A 15 -0.87 -6.43 24.30
CA CYS A 15 -2.03 -5.80 23.67
C CYS A 15 -1.77 -5.47 22.19
N ARG A 16 -0.59 -4.91 21.86
CA ARG A 16 -0.23 -4.60 20.47
C ARG A 16 -0.11 -5.85 19.62
N ILE A 17 0.50 -6.92 20.15
CA ILE A 17 0.62 -8.20 19.44
C ILE A 17 -0.75 -8.80 19.16
N ALA A 18 -1.67 -8.75 20.14
CA ALA A 18 -3.03 -9.24 19.98
C ALA A 18 -3.83 -8.46 18.92
N LEU A 19 -3.63 -7.14 18.82
CA LEU A 19 -4.31 -6.28 17.85
C LEU A 19 -3.66 -6.25 16.47
N ALA A 20 -2.35 -6.49 16.38
CA ALA A 20 -1.58 -6.46 15.14
C ALA A 20 -2.23 -7.21 13.97
N PRO A 21 -2.70 -8.47 14.09
CA PRO A 21 -3.27 -9.19 12.94
C PRO A 21 -4.51 -8.51 12.35
N PHE A 22 -5.34 -7.88 13.19
CA PHE A 22 -6.53 -7.16 12.71
C PHE A 22 -6.14 -5.88 11.97
N ILE A 23 -5.19 -5.12 12.53
CA ILE A 23 -4.72 -3.88 11.92
C ILE A 23 -4.03 -4.16 10.58
N ILE A 24 -3.17 -5.18 10.53
CA ILE A 24 -2.47 -5.59 9.30
C ILE A 24 -3.50 -6.04 8.25
N ALA A 25 -4.47 -6.89 8.62
CA ALA A 25 -5.50 -7.34 7.68
C ALA A 25 -6.34 -6.19 7.12
N GLU A 26 -6.70 -5.21 7.93
CA GLU A 26 -7.42 -4.02 7.46
C GLU A 26 -6.55 -3.14 6.55
N GLN A 27 -5.27 -2.97 6.88
CA GLN A 27 -4.32 -2.24 6.02
C GLN A 27 -4.16 -2.92 4.65
N GLU A 28 -3.97 -4.24 4.63
CA GLU A 28 -3.86 -5.03 3.40
C GLU A 28 -5.14 -4.94 2.55
N ARG A 29 -6.31 -5.02 3.18
CA ARG A 29 -7.60 -4.85 2.49
C ARG A 29 -7.74 -3.48 1.85
N LEU A 30 -7.40 -2.41 2.58
CA LEU A 30 -7.44 -1.04 2.06
C LEU A 30 -6.48 -0.86 0.90
N TYR A 31 -5.28 -1.41 1.04
CA TYR A 31 -4.24 -1.37 0.02
C TYR A 31 -4.68 -2.06 -1.28
N LEU A 32 -5.18 -3.30 -1.21
CA LEU A 32 -5.66 -4.03 -2.39
C LEU A 32 -6.89 -3.38 -3.03
N LYS A 33 -7.80 -2.83 -2.22
CA LYS A 33 -8.96 -2.07 -2.73
C LYS A 33 -8.53 -0.85 -3.53
N GLN A 34 -7.49 -0.14 -3.08
CA GLN A 34 -6.98 1.02 -3.81
C GLN A 34 -6.37 0.60 -5.16
N LEU A 35 -5.56 -0.46 -5.18
CA LEU A 35 -5.00 -0.98 -6.44
C LEU A 35 -6.08 -1.39 -7.45
N ARG A 36 -7.15 -2.01 -6.95
CA ARG A 36 -8.30 -2.36 -7.80
C ARG A 36 -8.97 -1.12 -8.40
N LYS A 37 -9.15 -0.05 -7.62
CA LYS A 37 -9.68 1.22 -8.14
C LYS A 37 -8.78 1.83 -9.22
N ASN A 38 -7.46 1.83 -9.01
CA ASN A 38 -6.52 2.36 -10.01
C ASN A 38 -6.60 1.55 -11.31
N ARG A 39 -6.71 0.22 -11.22
CA ARG A 39 -6.91 -0.65 -12.39
C ARG A 39 -8.21 -0.39 -13.13
N GLU A 40 -9.31 -0.21 -12.40
CA GLU A 40 -10.61 0.14 -12.98
C GLU A 40 -10.58 1.53 -13.65
N TYR A 41 -9.85 2.48 -13.07
CA TYR A 41 -9.64 3.79 -13.66
C TYR A 41 -8.81 3.73 -14.95
N GLU A 42 -7.72 2.96 -14.95
CA GLU A 42 -6.90 2.71 -16.15
C GLU A 42 -7.76 2.12 -17.28
N GLN A 43 -8.62 1.15 -16.96
CA GLN A 43 -9.53 0.55 -17.94
C GLN A 43 -10.47 1.58 -18.58
N ASN A 44 -11.02 2.50 -17.78
CA ASN A 44 -11.91 3.53 -18.27
C ASN A 44 -11.16 4.60 -19.08
N LEU A 45 -9.97 4.99 -18.63
CA LEU A 45 -9.15 6.02 -19.28
C LEU A 45 -8.57 5.55 -20.62
N MET A 46 -8.14 4.28 -20.69
CA MET A 46 -7.46 3.71 -21.86
C MET A 46 -8.38 2.91 -22.78
N GLY A 47 -9.69 2.91 -22.52
CA GLY A 47 -10.67 2.13 -23.29
C GLY A 47 -10.72 2.51 -24.78
N ASP A 48 -10.42 3.75 -25.12
CA ASP A 48 -10.47 4.26 -26.49
C ASP A 48 -9.20 3.95 -27.31
N VAL A 49 -8.14 3.44 -26.67
CA VAL A 49 -6.85 3.18 -27.32
C VAL A 49 -6.80 1.75 -27.88
N ALA A 50 -6.74 1.64 -29.21
CA ALA A 50 -6.71 0.34 -29.89
C ALA A 50 -5.49 -0.49 -29.46
N GLY A 51 -5.74 -1.70 -28.95
CA GLY A 51 -4.70 -2.64 -28.54
C GLY A 51 -4.14 -2.45 -27.13
N TRP A 52 -4.66 -1.50 -26.34
CA TRP A 52 -4.22 -1.31 -24.96
C TRP A 52 -4.60 -2.51 -24.08
N LYS A 53 -3.62 -3.04 -23.34
CA LYS A 53 -3.82 -4.08 -22.32
C LYS A 53 -3.56 -3.48 -20.95
N ILE A 54 -4.51 -3.63 -20.04
CA ILE A 54 -4.41 -3.14 -18.66
C ILE A 54 -3.16 -3.74 -17.99
N GLY A 55 -2.39 -2.90 -17.28
CA GLY A 55 -1.16 -3.32 -16.60
C GLY A 55 0.01 -3.65 -17.53
N HIS A 56 -0.08 -3.24 -18.80
CA HIS A 56 1.03 -3.30 -19.76
C HIS A 56 1.38 -1.89 -20.21
N TRP A 57 2.67 -1.65 -20.37
CA TRP A 57 3.16 -0.53 -21.15
C TRP A 57 3.33 -1.00 -22.60
N PHE A 58 2.34 -0.72 -23.45
CA PHE A 58 2.29 -1.19 -24.83
C PHE A 58 2.55 -2.71 -24.91
N ASP A 59 3.70 -3.14 -25.44
CA ASP A 59 4.05 -4.54 -25.61
C ASP A 59 4.70 -5.19 -24.38
N TYR A 60 5.09 -4.39 -23.38
CA TYR A 60 5.82 -4.88 -22.20
C TYR A 60 4.95 -4.85 -20.94
N PRO A 61 5.02 -5.88 -20.07
CA PRO A 61 4.36 -5.82 -18.77
C PRO A 61 5.02 -4.74 -17.90
N VAL A 62 4.22 -4.03 -17.09
CA VAL A 62 4.74 -2.98 -16.19
C VAL A 62 5.74 -3.57 -15.17
N TYR A 63 5.46 -4.76 -14.65
CA TYR A 63 6.34 -5.45 -13.70
C TYR A 63 7.05 -6.65 -14.35
N HIS A 64 8.37 -6.71 -14.17
CA HIS A 64 9.14 -7.90 -14.51
C HIS A 64 9.01 -8.95 -13.40
N ASN A 65 8.21 -9.98 -13.63
CA ASN A 65 7.95 -11.01 -12.63
C ASN A 65 8.04 -12.44 -13.21
N PRO A 66 9.25 -12.97 -13.39
CA PRO A 66 9.45 -14.32 -13.92
C PRO A 66 9.02 -15.43 -12.95
N ARG A 67 8.86 -15.12 -11.66
CA ARG A 67 8.56 -16.11 -10.60
C ARG A 67 7.09 -16.10 -10.15
N GLY A 68 6.27 -15.20 -10.67
CA GLY A 68 4.87 -15.06 -10.27
C GLY A 68 4.67 -14.61 -8.81
N LEU A 69 5.65 -13.91 -8.23
CA LEU A 69 5.58 -13.39 -6.85
C LEU A 69 4.80 -12.07 -6.79
N TRP A 70 4.37 -11.64 -5.61
CA TRP A 70 3.83 -10.30 -5.47
C TRP A 70 4.91 -9.24 -5.73
N CYS A 71 4.59 -8.24 -6.55
CA CYS A 71 5.44 -7.08 -6.78
C CYS A 71 4.75 -5.85 -6.19
N ASP A 72 5.40 -5.20 -5.24
CA ASP A 72 4.86 -3.97 -4.69
C ASP A 72 4.98 -2.84 -5.73
N PRO A 73 3.88 -2.11 -6.02
CA PRO A 73 3.85 -0.97 -6.90
C PRO A 73 4.60 0.21 -6.29
N ASP A 74 5.10 1.10 -7.15
CA ASP A 74 5.74 2.32 -6.69
C ASP A 74 4.73 3.25 -5.99
N VAL A 75 5.24 4.13 -5.13
CA VAL A 75 4.42 5.10 -4.39
C VAL A 75 3.65 6.00 -5.37
N ASN A 76 4.25 6.36 -6.51
CA ASN A 76 3.58 7.18 -7.51
C ASN A 76 2.44 6.44 -8.21
N GLU A 77 2.57 5.13 -8.41
CA GLU A 77 1.54 4.28 -9.02
C GLU A 77 0.36 4.08 -8.05
N PHE A 78 0.65 3.90 -6.76
CA PHE A 78 -0.39 3.74 -5.75
C PHE A 78 -1.23 5.02 -5.57
N TYR A 79 -0.59 6.20 -5.55
CA TYR A 79 -1.25 7.50 -5.38
C TYR A 79 -1.50 8.25 -6.69
N ALA A 80 -1.50 7.58 -7.84
CA ALA A 80 -1.61 8.23 -9.15
C ALA A 80 -2.81 9.17 -9.27
N HIS A 81 -3.94 8.82 -8.66
CA HIS A 81 -5.21 9.55 -8.74
C HIS A 81 -5.53 10.39 -7.49
N VAL A 82 -4.54 10.61 -6.61
CA VAL A 82 -4.72 11.35 -5.36
C VAL A 82 -4.01 12.70 -5.46
N ALA A 83 -4.53 13.72 -4.78
CA ALA A 83 -3.93 15.04 -4.71
C ALA A 83 -2.51 14.99 -4.14
N ASP A 84 -1.64 15.89 -4.60
CA ASP A 84 -0.22 15.90 -4.21
C ASP A 84 -0.03 16.17 -2.71
N CYS A 85 -0.96 16.88 -2.07
CA CYS A 85 -0.95 17.08 -0.61
C CYS A 85 -1.02 15.76 0.18
N ASP A 86 -1.73 14.75 -0.33
CA ASP A 86 -1.85 13.44 0.32
C ASP A 86 -0.59 12.60 0.11
N LYS A 87 0.07 12.73 -1.05
CA LYS A 87 1.37 12.09 -1.33
C LYS A 87 2.44 12.60 -0.36
N ASP A 88 2.47 13.92 -0.13
CA ASP A 88 3.42 14.57 0.77
C ASP A 88 3.22 14.17 2.24
N LEU A 89 1.97 13.91 2.65
CA LEU A 89 1.63 13.46 4.00
C LEU A 89 2.34 12.15 4.35
N ARG A 90 2.36 11.17 3.44
CA ARG A 90 3.10 9.91 3.64
C ARG A 90 4.60 10.16 3.80
N ARG A 91 5.19 11.03 2.97
CA ARG A 91 6.62 11.38 3.05
C ARG A 91 6.96 12.02 4.40
N LYS A 92 6.12 12.92 4.90
CA LYS A 92 6.27 13.59 6.20
C LYS A 92 6.13 12.63 7.38
N VAL A 93 5.19 11.67 7.32
CA VAL A 93 5.05 10.63 8.35
C VAL A 93 6.30 9.76 8.40
N ARG A 94 6.76 9.25 7.25
CA ARG A 94 7.98 8.41 7.19
C ARG A 94 9.20 9.10 7.78
N ASN A 95 9.43 10.36 7.42
CA ASN A 95 10.60 11.12 7.88
C ASN A 95 10.53 11.53 9.36
N ARG A 96 9.35 11.49 10.01
CA ARG A 96 9.21 11.78 11.44
C ARG A 96 9.57 10.61 12.36
N TYR A 97 9.57 9.39 11.83
CA TYR A 97 9.81 8.16 12.58
C TYR A 97 11.08 7.42 12.13
N SER A 98 11.90 8.04 11.28
CA SER A 98 13.24 7.58 10.91
C SER A 98 14.29 8.33 11.70
#